data_AF-A0A9D3XPR7-F1
#
_entry.id   AF-A0A9D3XPR7-F1
#
_cell.length_a   1.000
_cell.length_b   1.000
_cell.length_c   1.000
_cell.angle_alpha   90.00
_cell.angle_beta   90.00
_cell.angle_gamma   90.00
#
_symmetry.space_group_name_H-M   'P 1'
#
loop_
_entity.id
_entity.type
_entity.pdbx_description
1 polymer ?
#
loop_
_entity_poly.entity_id
_entity_poly.type
_entity_poly.pdbx_seq_one_letter_code
_entity_poly.pdbx_strand_id
1 'polypeptide(L)'
;MEPSTRPAKRSSGAAEAPTEPGGSPKRGRWAPPTLPVEPALYDGPFPFYRRPAEEGRFSLDAQRRYHPDARQLRYFAPPPAERPEPPFDLRHGYRDCYVRRDEGRREGLEHLLQWVAGNRDRLRAQGDAAGRPVNADFVTWRGHLTKVLTTPYESQEGWLLAVSLFRGTLHKLIKWWAQSFLPGVSRIVAGFRAPDGSVAALETFETMKIFQLIRGDRGCWKPAVCMNFCEAFLAFLKSVVTEDDPQ
;
A
#
# COMPACT_ATOMS: atom_id res chain seq x y z
N MET A 1 1.62 -22.12 -89.34
CA MET A 1 1.77 -23.59 -89.47
C MET A 1 3.02 -24.00 -88.71
N GLU A 2 2.93 -24.99 -87.82
CA GLU A 2 4.08 -25.80 -87.37
C GLU A 2 4.68 -26.59 -88.55
N PRO A 3 5.98 -27.03 -88.54
CA PRO A 3 6.55 -28.09 -87.67
C PRO A 3 7.94 -27.74 -87.02
N SER A 4 8.39 -28.36 -85.90
CA SER A 4 9.01 -29.71 -85.71
C SER A 4 10.36 -29.91 -86.46
N THR A 5 11.48 -30.48 -85.94
CA THR A 5 11.73 -31.41 -84.81
C THR A 5 13.23 -31.55 -84.41
N ARG A 6 13.59 -31.61 -83.09
CA ARG A 6 14.71 -32.40 -82.42
C ARG A 6 16.22 -32.25 -82.83
N PRO A 7 17.25 -32.80 -82.09
CA PRO A 7 17.43 -33.04 -80.62
C PRO A 7 18.88 -32.84 -79.98
N ALA A 8 18.92 -32.74 -78.64
CA ALA A 8 19.85 -33.37 -77.63
C ALA A 8 21.38 -33.02 -77.36
N LYS A 9 21.64 -32.69 -76.05
CA LYS A 9 22.83 -32.98 -75.16
C LYS A 9 24.21 -32.30 -75.48
N ARG A 10 25.11 -31.96 -74.52
CA ARG A 10 25.30 -32.32 -73.07
C ARG A 10 26.23 -31.31 -72.32
N SER A 11 26.12 -31.20 -70.97
CA SER A 11 27.09 -30.64 -69.96
C SER A 11 27.59 -29.17 -70.14
N SER A 12 27.84 -28.33 -69.13
CA SER A 12 27.97 -28.41 -67.65
C SER A 12 27.57 -27.03 -67.03
N GLY A 13 27.53 -26.74 -65.73
CA GLY A 13 27.75 -27.55 -64.51
C GLY A 13 28.59 -26.82 -63.44
N ALA A 14 27.97 -26.00 -62.57
CA ALA A 14 28.58 -25.29 -61.44
C ALA A 14 27.65 -25.36 -60.21
N ALA A 15 28.22 -25.38 -58.99
CA ALA A 15 27.52 -25.82 -57.77
C ALA A 15 26.91 -24.69 -56.93
N GLU A 16 25.80 -25.00 -56.25
CA GLU A 16 25.07 -24.13 -55.35
C GLU A 16 25.45 -24.44 -53.89
N ALA A 17 25.62 -23.42 -53.05
CA ALA A 17 26.12 -23.58 -51.66
C ALA A 17 24.98 -23.92 -50.67
N PRO A 18 25.26 -24.62 -49.55
CA PRO A 18 24.20 -25.06 -48.63
C PRO A 18 23.62 -23.91 -47.80
N THR A 19 22.31 -23.91 -47.62
CA THR A 19 21.62 -23.04 -46.65
C THR A 19 21.78 -23.60 -45.23
N GLU A 20 22.43 -22.84 -44.35
CA GLU A 20 22.46 -23.16 -42.91
C GLU A 20 21.12 -22.84 -42.23
N PRO A 21 20.56 -23.75 -41.40
CA PRO A 21 19.45 -23.42 -40.51
C PRO A 21 19.95 -22.72 -39.24
N GLY A 22 20.58 -21.55 -39.38
CA GLY A 22 21.13 -20.70 -38.30
C GLY A 22 20.07 -20.00 -37.43
N GLY A 23 18.93 -20.64 -37.20
CA GLY A 23 17.77 -20.07 -36.49
C GLY A 23 17.91 -20.16 -34.97
N SER A 24 18.79 -19.34 -34.38
CA SER A 24 18.84 -19.17 -32.92
C SER A 24 17.43 -18.86 -32.37
N PRO A 25 16.91 -19.59 -31.37
CA PRO A 25 15.62 -19.25 -30.79
C PRO A 25 15.72 -17.84 -30.20
N LYS A 26 14.94 -16.91 -30.74
CA LYS A 26 14.85 -15.54 -30.22
C LYS A 26 14.51 -15.62 -28.74
N ARG A 27 15.47 -15.34 -27.87
CA ARG A 27 15.22 -15.21 -26.42
C ARG A 27 14.06 -14.22 -26.28
N GLY A 28 12.90 -14.74 -25.86
CA GLY A 28 11.75 -13.89 -25.55
C GLY A 28 12.22 -12.83 -24.55
N ARG A 29 11.87 -11.57 -24.78
CA ARG A 29 12.15 -10.53 -23.80
C ARG A 29 11.43 -10.93 -22.52
N TRP A 30 12.20 -11.26 -21.47
CA TRP A 30 11.65 -11.46 -20.14
C TRP A 30 11.08 -10.12 -19.69
N ALA A 31 9.76 -9.98 -19.82
CA ALA A 31 9.02 -8.92 -19.17
C ALA A 31 8.85 -9.35 -17.70
N PRO A 32 9.19 -8.49 -16.72
CA PRO A 32 8.86 -8.80 -15.34
C PRO A 32 7.33 -8.94 -15.21
N PRO A 33 6.84 -9.85 -14.35
CA PRO A 33 5.41 -9.97 -14.11
C PRO A 33 4.86 -8.65 -13.57
N THR A 34 3.63 -8.29 -13.95
CA THR A 34 2.98 -7.03 -13.58
C THR A 34 1.60 -7.29 -12.98
N LEU A 35 1.18 -6.44 -12.03
CA LEU A 35 -0.17 -6.43 -11.48
C LEU A 35 -0.93 -5.19 -11.97
N PRO A 36 -2.09 -5.35 -12.65
CA PRO A 36 -2.94 -4.22 -13.03
C PRO A 36 -3.54 -3.54 -11.79
N VAL A 37 -4.02 -2.31 -11.91
CA VAL A 37 -4.49 -1.50 -10.75
C VAL A 37 -5.92 -0.99 -10.92
N GLU A 38 -6.55 -1.23 -12.07
CA GLU A 38 -7.83 -0.68 -12.45
C GLU A 38 -8.96 -1.17 -11.51
N PRO A 39 -9.74 -0.27 -10.86
CA PRO A 39 -10.80 -0.65 -9.92
C PRO A 39 -11.78 -1.72 -10.41
N ALA A 40 -12.08 -1.72 -11.71
CA ALA A 40 -13.03 -2.66 -12.32
C ALA A 40 -12.59 -4.13 -12.23
N LEU A 41 -11.29 -4.41 -12.12
CA LEU A 41 -10.75 -5.77 -11.99
C LEU A 41 -10.93 -6.35 -10.57
N TYR A 42 -11.23 -5.48 -9.60
CA TYR A 42 -11.30 -5.80 -8.18
C TYR A 42 -12.71 -5.58 -7.58
N ASP A 43 -13.70 -5.29 -8.43
CA ASP A 43 -15.09 -4.98 -8.06
C ASP A 43 -15.93 -6.24 -7.76
N GLY A 44 -15.39 -7.06 -6.87
CA GLY A 44 -16.02 -8.29 -6.35
C GLY A 44 -16.66 -8.11 -4.97
N PRO A 45 -17.07 -9.21 -4.32
CA PRO A 45 -17.46 -9.20 -2.90
C PRO A 45 -16.29 -8.71 -2.03
N PHE A 46 -16.60 -8.29 -0.80
CA PHE A 46 -15.57 -7.92 0.18
C PHE A 46 -14.84 -9.20 0.65
N PRO A 47 -13.51 -9.25 0.64
CA PRO A 47 -12.75 -10.46 0.95
C PRO A 47 -12.71 -10.71 2.46
N PHE A 48 -12.25 -11.89 2.88
CA PHE A 48 -12.09 -12.16 4.30
C PHE A 48 -11.01 -11.25 4.93
N TYR A 49 -11.41 -10.45 5.92
CA TYR A 49 -10.48 -9.68 6.73
C TYR A 49 -10.64 -10.04 8.21
N ARG A 50 -9.62 -10.69 8.78
CA ARG A 50 -9.61 -11.07 10.21
C ARG A 50 -9.66 -9.80 11.07
N ARG A 51 -10.51 -9.81 12.10
CA ARG A 51 -10.53 -8.73 13.12
C ARG A 51 -9.12 -8.53 13.70
N PRO A 52 -8.55 -7.31 13.62
CA PRO A 52 -7.22 -7.03 14.18
C PRO A 52 -7.17 -7.30 15.69
N ALA A 53 -6.05 -7.84 16.13
CA ALA A 53 -5.70 -8.03 17.54
C ALA A 53 -4.39 -7.28 17.83
N GLU A 54 -4.29 -6.67 19.02
CA GLU A 54 -3.08 -5.99 19.44
C GLU A 54 -2.13 -7.00 20.10
N GLU A 55 -1.10 -7.44 19.36
CA GLU A 55 -0.06 -8.31 19.93
C GLU A 55 0.85 -7.55 20.90
N GLY A 56 0.98 -6.23 20.80
CA GLY A 56 1.73 -5.42 21.75
C GLY A 56 1.99 -4.00 21.27
N ARG A 57 2.92 -3.33 21.96
CA ARG A 57 3.18 -1.88 21.83
C ARG A 57 4.64 -1.55 22.06
N PHE A 58 5.07 -0.40 21.57
CA PHE A 58 6.32 0.26 21.94
C PHE A 58 6.16 1.78 21.77
N SER A 59 7.10 2.54 22.33
CA SER A 59 7.13 4.00 22.35
C SER A 59 8.48 4.51 21.80
N LEU A 60 8.46 5.71 21.20
CA LEU A 60 9.67 6.41 20.75
C LEU A 60 9.69 7.78 21.43
N ASP A 61 10.69 8.05 22.27
CA ASP A 61 10.77 9.29 23.04
C ASP A 61 11.15 10.53 22.20
N ALA A 62 11.26 11.69 22.85
CA ALA A 62 11.63 12.95 22.20
C ALA A 62 13.04 12.93 21.56
N GLN A 63 13.90 12.00 21.98
CA GLN A 63 15.23 11.75 21.41
C GLN A 63 15.22 10.57 20.41
N ARG A 64 14.03 10.13 19.99
CA ARG A 64 13.78 9.01 19.07
C ARG A 64 14.30 7.65 19.58
N ARG A 65 14.48 7.48 20.89
CA ARG A 65 14.93 6.21 21.48
C ARG A 65 13.74 5.27 21.69
N TYR A 66 13.97 3.99 21.43
CA TYR A 66 12.99 2.91 21.57
C TYR A 66 12.77 2.53 23.04
N HIS A 67 11.49 2.36 23.42
CA HIS A 67 11.06 1.84 24.73
C HIS A 67 9.94 0.80 24.52
N PRO A 68 10.02 -0.43 25.07
CA PRO A 68 9.04 -1.49 24.84
C PRO A 68 7.75 -1.33 25.68
N ASP A 69 7.18 -0.13 25.73
CA ASP A 69 6.02 0.21 26.58
C ASP A 69 5.10 1.27 25.94
N ALA A 70 4.10 1.71 26.71
CA ALA A 70 3.10 2.71 26.33
C ALA A 70 3.41 4.14 26.81
N ARG A 71 4.64 4.50 27.20
CA ARG A 71 4.93 5.83 27.81
C ARG A 71 4.61 7.03 26.92
N GLN A 72 4.45 6.84 25.62
CA GLN A 72 4.05 7.87 24.65
C GLN A 72 2.57 7.77 24.22
N LEU A 73 1.79 6.86 24.81
CA LEU A 73 0.35 6.81 24.61
C LEU A 73 -0.31 8.04 25.24
N ARG A 74 -1.20 8.69 24.48
CA ARG A 74 -2.00 9.83 24.94
C ARG A 74 -3.47 9.46 24.97
N TYR A 75 -4.19 10.05 25.92
CA TYR A 75 -5.63 9.84 26.10
C TYR A 75 -6.42 10.92 25.35
N PHE A 76 -7.55 10.54 24.77
CA PHE A 76 -8.44 11.49 24.11
C PHE A 76 -9.17 12.34 25.15
N ALA A 77 -8.91 13.65 25.14
CA ALA A 77 -9.57 14.64 25.99
C ALA A 77 -10.26 15.68 25.08
N PRO A 78 -11.57 15.53 24.80
CA PRO A 78 -12.33 16.53 24.04
C PRO A 78 -12.54 17.82 24.86
N PRO A 79 -12.91 18.94 24.23
CA PRO A 79 -13.38 20.13 24.94
C PRO A 79 -14.50 19.79 25.94
N PRO A 80 -14.56 20.45 27.12
CA PRO A 80 -15.66 20.30 28.06
C PRO A 80 -17.00 20.65 27.40
N ALA A 81 -18.08 19.94 27.75
CA ALA A 81 -19.41 20.17 27.17
C ALA A 81 -19.93 21.62 27.37
N GLU A 82 -19.46 22.29 28.42
CA GLU A 82 -19.76 23.69 28.76
C GLU A 82 -19.08 24.71 27.83
N ARG A 83 -18.06 24.30 27.05
CA ARG A 83 -17.38 25.12 26.03
C ARG A 83 -17.28 24.32 24.72
N PRO A 84 -18.37 24.27 23.93
CA PRO A 84 -18.42 23.47 22.70
C PRO A 84 -17.54 24.03 21.58
N GLU A 85 -17.23 25.33 21.59
CA GLU A 85 -16.30 25.95 20.65
C GLU A 85 -14.86 25.51 20.95
N PRO A 86 -14.17 24.80 20.03
CA PRO A 86 -12.85 24.27 20.28
C PRO A 86 -11.78 25.38 20.26
N PRO A 87 -11.10 25.70 21.38
CA PRO A 87 -10.22 26.87 21.50
C PRO A 87 -8.81 26.58 20.94
N PHE A 88 -8.73 26.00 19.74
CA PHE A 88 -7.50 25.45 19.18
C PHE A 88 -6.97 26.33 18.04
N ASP A 89 -5.98 27.19 18.33
CA ASP A 89 -5.14 27.81 17.30
C ASP A 89 -4.05 26.82 16.85
N LEU A 90 -4.11 26.38 15.60
CA LEU A 90 -3.14 25.44 15.02
C LEU A 90 -1.82 26.10 14.59
N ARG A 91 -1.70 27.43 14.71
CA ARG A 91 -0.48 28.20 14.40
C ARG A 91 0.36 28.48 15.65
N HIS A 92 -0.24 28.40 16.84
CA HIS A 92 0.42 28.66 18.11
C HIS A 92 1.66 27.77 18.29
N GLY A 93 2.81 28.36 18.63
CA GLY A 93 4.07 27.66 18.85
C GLY A 93 4.74 27.06 17.59
N TYR A 94 4.20 27.26 16.38
CA TYR A 94 4.78 26.66 15.16
C TYR A 94 6.20 27.12 14.84
N ARG A 95 6.59 28.34 15.23
CA ARG A 95 7.95 28.87 15.01
C ARG A 95 8.91 28.51 16.14
N ASP A 96 8.43 28.55 17.37
CA ASP A 96 9.29 28.61 18.57
C ASP A 96 9.33 27.28 19.35
N CYS A 97 8.29 26.44 19.20
CA CYS A 97 8.11 25.20 19.95
C CYS A 97 8.10 23.94 19.05
N TYR A 98 8.11 24.08 17.72
CA TYR A 98 8.02 22.95 16.80
C TYR A 98 9.38 22.27 16.57
N VAL A 99 9.58 21.12 17.20
CA VAL A 99 10.72 20.24 16.93
C VAL A 99 10.38 19.33 15.74
N ARG A 100 10.91 19.66 14.55
CA ARG A 100 10.76 18.81 13.36
C ARG A 100 11.60 17.55 13.49
N ARG A 101 11.02 16.41 13.10
CA ARG A 101 11.74 15.13 12.95
C ARG A 101 12.75 15.25 11.79
N ASP A 102 13.95 14.70 11.96
CA ASP A 102 14.86 14.47 10.85
C ASP A 102 14.28 13.43 9.86
N GLU A 103 14.00 13.88 8.64
CA GLU A 103 13.48 13.10 7.52
C GLU A 103 14.61 12.49 6.66
N GLY A 104 15.87 12.90 6.86
CA GLY A 104 17.04 12.31 6.21
C GLY A 104 17.36 10.91 6.74
N ARG A 105 17.09 10.65 8.03
CA ARG A 105 17.25 9.33 8.65
C ARG A 105 16.19 8.34 8.16
N ARG A 106 16.61 7.38 7.32
CA ARG A 106 15.80 6.23 6.88
C ARG A 106 15.75 5.15 7.96
N GLU A 107 14.69 5.14 8.77
CA GLU A 107 14.47 4.11 9.81
C GLU A 107 14.00 2.75 9.26
N GLY A 108 13.52 2.67 8.02
CA GLY A 108 13.05 1.42 7.41
C GLY A 108 12.03 0.69 8.29
N LEU A 109 12.32 -0.56 8.67
CA LEU A 109 11.55 -1.35 9.64
C LEU A 109 12.24 -1.46 11.02
N GLU A 110 13.32 -0.71 11.29
CA GLU A 110 14.21 -0.83 12.47
C GLU A 110 13.45 -1.08 13.79
N HIS A 111 12.57 -0.17 14.19
CA HIS A 111 11.84 -0.27 15.47
C HIS A 111 10.78 -1.38 15.50
N LEU A 112 10.23 -1.76 14.34
CA LEU A 112 9.29 -2.89 14.24
C LEU A 112 10.03 -4.22 14.40
N LEU A 113 11.18 -4.35 13.73
CA LEU A 113 12.06 -5.51 13.86
C LEU A 113 12.67 -5.61 15.27
N GLN A 114 13.01 -4.49 15.90
CA GLN A 114 13.44 -4.43 17.30
C GLN A 114 12.34 -4.94 18.25
N TRP A 115 11.07 -4.58 18.02
CA TRP A 115 9.95 -5.13 18.78
C TRP A 115 9.76 -6.63 18.54
N VAL A 116 9.82 -7.10 17.28
CA VAL A 116 9.76 -8.53 16.95
C VAL A 116 10.89 -9.29 17.63
N ALA A 117 12.12 -8.78 17.57
CA ALA A 117 13.30 -9.37 18.21
C ALA A 117 13.17 -9.48 19.73
N GLY A 118 12.61 -8.46 20.39
CA GLY A 118 12.32 -8.48 21.83
C GLY A 118 11.13 -9.37 22.25
N ASN A 119 10.36 -9.91 21.29
CA ASN A 119 9.15 -10.71 21.55
C ASN A 119 9.20 -12.13 20.93
N ARG A 120 10.37 -12.58 20.43
CA ARG A 120 10.50 -13.81 19.63
C ARG A 120 9.93 -15.05 20.31
N ASP A 121 10.19 -15.26 21.60
CA ASP A 121 9.77 -16.50 22.27
C ASP A 121 8.25 -16.58 22.42
N ARG A 122 7.60 -15.43 22.65
CA ARG A 122 6.13 -15.32 22.68
C ARG A 122 5.53 -15.52 21.28
N LEU A 123 6.13 -14.95 20.24
CA LEU A 123 5.68 -15.11 18.85
C LEU A 123 5.90 -16.55 18.35
N ARG A 124 6.95 -17.23 18.81
CA ARG A 124 7.21 -18.66 18.56
C ARG A 124 6.23 -19.58 19.29
N ALA A 125 5.82 -19.25 20.51
CA ALA A 125 4.79 -19.99 21.24
C ALA A 125 3.41 -19.90 20.58
N GLN A 126 3.15 -18.87 19.76
CA GLN A 126 1.99 -18.74 18.87
C GLN A 126 2.24 -19.34 17.46
N GLY A 127 3.40 -19.97 17.26
CA GLY A 127 3.87 -20.50 15.98
C GLY A 127 3.16 -21.78 15.52
N ASP A 128 3.27 -22.05 14.24
CA ASP A 128 2.96 -23.36 13.66
C ASP A 128 4.15 -24.33 13.79
N ALA A 129 3.91 -25.61 13.52
CA ALA A 129 4.95 -26.65 13.55
C ALA A 129 6.09 -26.45 12.53
N ALA A 130 5.98 -25.45 11.65
CA ALA A 130 7.01 -25.08 10.67
C ALA A 130 8.20 -24.30 11.28
N GLY A 131 8.17 -23.97 12.57
CA GLY A 131 9.32 -23.40 13.28
C GLY A 131 9.68 -21.95 12.90
N ARG A 132 8.76 -21.24 12.22
CA ARG A 132 8.96 -19.87 11.74
C ARG A 132 9.24 -18.91 12.91
N PRO A 133 10.14 -17.91 12.76
CA PRO A 133 10.42 -16.93 13.82
C PRO A 133 9.20 -16.09 14.24
N VAL A 134 8.24 -15.92 13.34
CA VAL A 134 6.95 -15.25 13.53
C VAL A 134 5.90 -15.98 12.70
N ASN A 135 4.69 -16.18 13.25
CA ASN A 135 3.55 -16.76 12.52
C ASN A 135 2.88 -15.72 11.60
N ALA A 136 3.64 -15.20 10.64
CA ALA A 136 3.18 -14.21 9.67
C ALA A 136 3.95 -14.31 8.36
N ASP A 137 3.27 -14.11 7.25
CA ASP A 137 3.90 -14.11 5.91
C ASP A 137 4.45 -12.72 5.52
N PHE A 138 4.02 -11.67 6.21
CA PHE A 138 4.42 -10.29 5.96
C PHE A 138 4.58 -9.51 7.26
N VAL A 139 5.67 -8.75 7.39
CA VAL A 139 5.92 -7.80 8.48
C VAL A 139 6.18 -6.43 7.85
N THR A 140 5.30 -5.46 8.11
CA THR A 140 5.37 -4.13 7.47
C THR A 140 4.66 -3.06 8.29
N TRP A 141 4.92 -1.79 8.00
CA TRP A 141 4.16 -0.69 8.59
C TRP A 141 2.75 -0.61 8.00
N ARG A 142 1.75 -0.36 8.85
CA ARG A 142 0.36 -0.04 8.44
C ARG A 142 0.29 1.00 7.32
N GLY A 143 1.18 2.01 7.33
CA GLY A 143 1.23 3.05 6.30
C GLY A 143 1.55 2.53 4.89
N HIS A 144 2.29 1.42 4.76
CA HIS A 144 2.53 0.78 3.47
C HIS A 144 1.26 0.10 2.95
N LEU A 145 0.57 -0.65 3.82
CA LEU A 145 -0.71 -1.27 3.46
C LEU A 145 -1.78 -0.22 3.14
N THR A 146 -1.82 0.91 3.84
CA THR A 146 -2.73 2.02 3.49
C THR A 146 -2.50 2.52 2.07
N LYS A 147 -1.25 2.66 1.62
CA LYS A 147 -0.94 3.03 0.22
C LYS A 147 -1.49 1.99 -0.76
N VAL A 148 -1.19 0.71 -0.52
CA VAL A 148 -1.68 -0.42 -1.33
C VAL A 148 -3.21 -0.40 -1.43
N LEU A 149 -3.94 -0.30 -0.31
CA LEU A 149 -5.40 -0.22 -0.29
C LEU A 149 -5.94 0.93 -1.15
N THR A 150 -5.24 2.07 -1.19
CA THR A 150 -5.68 3.25 -1.94
C THR A 150 -5.29 3.23 -3.42
N THR A 151 -4.32 2.41 -3.84
CA THR A 151 -3.76 2.40 -5.20
C THR A 151 -4.80 2.41 -6.33
N PRO A 152 -5.88 1.62 -6.31
CA PRO A 152 -6.85 1.62 -7.42
C PRO A 152 -7.56 2.97 -7.65
N TYR A 153 -7.62 3.81 -6.61
CA TYR A 153 -8.26 5.12 -6.64
C TYR A 153 -7.26 6.28 -6.55
N GLU A 154 -5.97 5.97 -6.51
CA GLU A 154 -4.90 6.96 -6.48
C GLU A 154 -4.54 7.34 -7.93
N SER A 155 -4.65 8.63 -8.23
CA SER A 155 -4.49 9.20 -9.59
C SER A 155 -3.55 10.41 -9.60
N GLN A 156 -3.03 10.77 -8.43
CA GLN A 156 -2.30 11.99 -8.14
C GLN A 156 -0.89 11.65 -7.63
N GLU A 157 -0.83 10.61 -6.80
CA GLU A 157 0.41 10.00 -6.34
C GLU A 157 0.67 8.68 -7.11
N GLY A 158 1.58 8.73 -8.08
CA GLY A 158 2.56 7.64 -8.16
C GLY A 158 3.38 7.61 -6.86
N TRP A 159 4.48 6.87 -6.79
CA TRP A 159 5.37 6.97 -5.61
C TRP A 159 6.25 8.25 -5.69
N LEU A 160 5.63 9.40 -6.03
CA LEU A 160 5.98 10.83 -5.94
C LEU A 160 4.79 11.66 -6.53
N LEU A 161 4.60 12.94 -6.14
CA LEU A 161 3.27 13.53 -5.85
C LEU A 161 2.89 14.82 -6.62
N ALA A 162 1.67 14.89 -7.19
CA ALA A 162 0.95 16.14 -7.57
C ALA A 162 -0.58 15.95 -7.59
N VAL A 163 -1.39 16.91 -7.09
CA VAL A 163 -2.82 16.69 -6.72
C VAL A 163 -3.85 17.53 -7.51
N SER A 164 -5.03 16.95 -7.77
CA SER A 164 -6.22 17.57 -8.36
C SER A 164 -7.51 17.22 -7.60
N LEU A 165 -8.54 18.07 -7.73
CA LEU A 165 -9.69 18.17 -6.83
C LEU A 165 -11.03 17.95 -7.54
N PHE A 166 -11.85 17.01 -7.04
CA PHE A 166 -13.30 17.08 -7.17
C PHE A 166 -13.95 16.80 -5.81
N ARG A 167 -14.66 17.79 -5.25
CA ARG A 167 -15.22 17.84 -3.87
C ARG A 167 -14.27 17.61 -2.68
N GLY A 168 -13.06 17.07 -2.85
CA GLY A 168 -11.95 17.07 -1.87
C GLY A 168 -12.10 16.16 -0.64
N THR A 169 -13.31 15.99 -0.13
CA THR A 169 -13.60 15.13 1.03
C THR A 169 -13.46 13.65 0.67
N LEU A 170 -13.87 13.23 -0.53
CA LEU A 170 -13.85 11.82 -0.96
C LEU A 170 -12.45 11.18 -0.88
N HIS A 171 -11.40 11.90 -1.32
CA HIS A 171 -10.01 11.44 -1.28
C HIS A 171 -9.40 11.47 0.13
N LYS A 172 -9.86 12.37 1.00
CA LYS A 172 -9.49 12.33 2.43
C LYS A 172 -10.13 11.12 3.12
N LEU A 173 -11.41 10.86 2.85
CA LEU A 173 -12.16 9.77 3.44
C LEU A 173 -11.62 8.37 3.08
N ILE A 174 -11.13 8.13 1.85
CA ILE A 174 -10.49 6.83 1.54
C ILE A 174 -9.20 6.63 2.35
N LYS A 175 -8.33 7.64 2.42
CA LYS A 175 -7.07 7.60 3.18
C LYS A 175 -7.35 7.44 4.69
N TRP A 176 -8.36 8.13 5.22
CA TRP A 176 -8.82 8.01 6.61
C TRP A 176 -9.41 6.63 6.93
N TRP A 177 -10.28 6.12 6.07
CA TRP A 177 -10.86 4.78 6.19
C TRP A 177 -9.77 3.71 6.15
N ALA A 178 -8.94 3.67 5.10
CA ALA A 178 -7.89 2.66 4.95
C ALA A 178 -6.86 2.72 6.09
N GLN A 179 -6.50 3.91 6.56
CA GLN A 179 -5.59 4.07 7.70
C GLN A 179 -6.17 3.51 9.01
N SER A 180 -7.48 3.65 9.23
CA SER A 180 -8.13 3.30 10.51
C SER A 180 -8.73 1.90 10.53
N PHE A 181 -9.21 1.42 9.38
CA PHE A 181 -9.79 0.10 9.19
C PHE A 181 -8.77 -1.02 9.43
N LEU A 182 -7.55 -0.88 8.86
CA LEU A 182 -6.47 -1.85 9.01
C LEU A 182 -6.12 -2.20 10.48
N PRO A 183 -5.89 -1.25 11.41
CA PRO A 183 -5.68 -1.56 12.82
C PRO A 183 -6.97 -1.76 13.63
N GLY A 184 -8.16 -1.69 13.02
CA GLY A 184 -9.44 -1.79 13.74
C GLY A 184 -9.80 -0.56 14.58
N VAL A 185 -9.23 0.61 14.29
CA VAL A 185 -9.60 1.89 14.92
C VAL A 185 -10.99 2.30 14.46
N SER A 186 -11.92 2.38 15.42
CA SER A 186 -13.37 2.51 15.14
C SER A 186 -13.87 3.93 14.93
N ARG A 187 -13.12 4.95 15.37
CA ARG A 187 -13.50 6.37 15.34
C ARG A 187 -12.35 7.25 14.86
N ILE A 188 -12.70 8.26 14.08
CA ILE A 188 -11.79 9.30 13.59
C ILE A 188 -12.39 10.64 13.99
N VAL A 189 -11.66 11.45 14.77
CA VAL A 189 -12.09 12.80 15.14
C VAL A 189 -11.36 13.80 14.25
N ALA A 190 -12.11 14.58 13.47
CA ALA A 190 -11.57 15.58 12.56
C ALA A 190 -11.83 17.00 13.11
N GLY A 191 -10.79 17.83 13.11
CA GLY A 191 -10.92 19.27 13.32
C GLY A 191 -10.98 20.01 12.00
N PHE A 192 -12.07 20.72 11.74
CA PHE A 192 -12.20 21.58 10.57
C PHE A 192 -11.52 22.92 10.84
N ARG A 193 -10.37 23.12 10.19
CA ARG A 193 -9.60 24.36 10.28
C ARG A 193 -10.25 25.49 9.47
N ALA A 194 -10.38 26.66 10.08
CA ALA A 194 -10.75 27.91 9.43
C ALA A 194 -9.52 28.62 8.78
N PRO A 195 -9.73 29.61 7.88
CA PRO A 195 -8.64 30.26 7.14
C PRO A 195 -7.59 30.94 8.04
N ASP A 196 -8.05 31.55 9.13
CA ASP A 196 -7.28 32.19 10.21
C ASP A 196 -6.30 31.24 10.92
N GLY A 197 -6.54 29.92 10.90
CA GLY A 197 -5.73 28.90 11.56
C GLY A 197 -6.40 28.25 12.77
N SER A 198 -7.56 28.74 13.22
CA SER A 198 -8.31 28.11 14.31
C SER A 198 -9.01 26.83 13.85
N VAL A 199 -9.37 25.95 14.78
CA VAL A 199 -10.36 24.89 14.54
C VAL A 199 -11.75 25.49 14.79
N ALA A 200 -12.62 25.44 13.78
CA ALA A 200 -13.99 25.96 13.88
C ALA A 200 -15.01 24.90 14.33
N ALA A 201 -14.74 23.62 14.04
CA ALA A 201 -15.64 22.52 14.39
C ALA A 201 -14.87 21.21 14.60
N LEU A 202 -15.43 20.32 15.43
CA LEU A 202 -15.02 18.92 15.59
C LEU A 202 -16.13 18.00 15.10
N GLU A 203 -15.79 16.99 14.30
CA GLU A 203 -16.73 15.94 13.87
C GLU A 203 -16.12 14.56 14.11
N THR A 204 -16.95 13.58 14.50
CA THR A 204 -16.53 12.20 14.72
C THR A 204 -17.11 11.29 13.65
N PHE A 205 -16.22 10.67 12.87
CA PHE A 205 -16.55 9.68 11.87
C PHE A 205 -16.36 8.27 12.44
N GLU A 206 -17.41 7.45 12.42
CA GLU A 206 -17.27 6.01 12.64
C GLU A 206 -16.63 5.38 11.40
N THR A 207 -15.48 4.72 11.55
CA THR A 207 -14.70 4.17 10.43
C THR A 207 -15.54 3.22 9.55
N MET A 208 -16.42 2.42 10.16
CA MET A 208 -17.33 1.49 9.46
C MET A 208 -18.52 2.18 8.77
N LYS A 209 -18.75 3.48 8.99
CA LYS A 209 -19.81 4.26 8.31
C LYS A 209 -19.27 5.17 7.21
N ILE A 210 -17.96 5.38 7.12
CA ILE A 210 -17.35 6.29 6.12
C ILE A 210 -17.79 5.96 4.68
N PHE A 211 -17.83 4.67 4.30
CA PHE A 211 -18.25 4.27 2.95
C PHE A 211 -19.74 4.53 2.66
N GLN A 212 -20.56 4.70 3.70
CA GLN A 212 -21.99 5.01 3.54
C GLN A 212 -22.19 6.48 3.14
N LEU A 213 -21.34 7.37 3.64
CA LEU A 213 -21.37 8.82 3.34
C LEU A 213 -21.17 9.15 1.86
N ILE A 214 -20.52 8.24 1.12
CA ILE A 214 -20.13 8.43 -0.29
C ILE A 214 -20.92 7.56 -1.27
N ARG A 215 -21.78 6.66 -0.76
CA ARG A 215 -22.40 5.56 -1.54
C ARG A 215 -23.28 6.04 -2.70
N GLY A 216 -23.79 7.27 -2.64
CA GLY A 216 -24.59 7.90 -3.69
C GLY A 216 -23.79 8.62 -4.79
N ASP A 217 -22.50 8.88 -4.58
CA ASP A 217 -21.68 9.60 -5.56
C ASP A 217 -21.20 8.63 -6.67
N ARG A 218 -21.43 9.00 -7.94
CA ARG A 218 -20.96 8.22 -9.10
C ARG A 218 -19.44 8.21 -9.13
N GLY A 219 -18.84 7.02 -9.29
CA GLY A 219 -17.38 6.86 -9.26
C GLY A 219 -16.75 6.94 -7.86
N CYS A 220 -17.55 6.83 -6.79
CA CYS A 220 -17.01 6.70 -5.44
C CYS A 220 -16.15 5.42 -5.28
N TRP A 221 -15.22 5.48 -4.32
CA TRP A 221 -14.37 4.34 -4.00
C TRP A 221 -15.12 3.27 -3.20
N LYS A 222 -14.77 2.00 -3.43
CA LYS A 222 -15.41 0.84 -2.79
C LYS A 222 -14.44 0.16 -1.82
N PRO A 223 -14.83 -0.08 -0.54
CA PRO A 223 -14.02 -0.86 0.40
C PRO A 223 -13.59 -2.23 -0.14
N ALA A 224 -14.47 -2.91 -0.87
CA ALA A 224 -14.18 -4.22 -1.47
C ALA A 224 -13.04 -4.15 -2.49
N VAL A 225 -13.09 -3.20 -3.43
CA VAL A 225 -12.02 -2.96 -4.42
C VAL A 225 -10.67 -2.72 -3.73
N CYS A 226 -10.64 -1.89 -2.69
CA CYS A 226 -9.41 -1.59 -1.94
C CYS A 226 -8.78 -2.85 -1.32
N MET A 227 -9.62 -3.73 -0.76
CA MET A 227 -9.18 -4.96 -0.09
C MET A 227 -8.85 -6.08 -1.07
N ASN A 228 -9.64 -6.25 -2.14
CA ASN A 228 -9.39 -7.23 -3.20
C ASN A 228 -8.09 -6.92 -3.95
N PHE A 229 -7.81 -5.64 -4.23
CA PHE A 229 -6.50 -5.24 -4.75
C PHE A 229 -5.37 -5.55 -3.77
N CYS A 230 -5.55 -5.28 -2.47
CA CYS A 230 -4.54 -5.60 -1.47
C CYS A 230 -4.28 -7.10 -1.35
N GLU A 231 -5.31 -7.94 -1.41
CA GLU A 231 -5.18 -9.40 -1.42
C GLU A 231 -4.41 -9.87 -2.66
N ALA A 232 -4.80 -9.41 -3.85
CA ALA A 232 -4.12 -9.70 -5.11
C ALA A 232 -2.65 -9.23 -5.10
N PHE A 233 -2.36 -8.06 -4.52
CA PHE A 233 -1.01 -7.54 -4.38
C PHE A 233 -0.14 -8.40 -3.45
N LEU A 234 -0.68 -8.85 -2.31
CA LEU A 234 0.04 -9.73 -1.39
C LEU A 234 0.24 -11.14 -2.00
N ALA A 235 -0.74 -11.66 -2.74
CA ALA A 235 -0.59 -12.91 -3.49
C ALA A 235 0.47 -12.79 -4.61
N PHE A 236 0.46 -11.68 -5.35
CA PHE A 236 1.46 -11.35 -6.36
C PHE A 236 2.88 -11.29 -5.74
N LEU A 237 3.06 -10.58 -4.62
CA LEU A 237 4.35 -10.54 -3.92
C LEU A 237 4.86 -11.94 -3.54
N LYS A 238 4.00 -12.83 -3.01
CA LYS A 238 4.39 -14.23 -2.72
C LYS A 238 4.81 -15.02 -3.96
N SER A 239 4.29 -14.69 -5.14
CA SER A 239 4.65 -15.36 -6.41
C SER A 239 5.95 -14.85 -7.03
N VAL A 240 6.42 -13.66 -6.62
CA VAL A 240 7.63 -13.01 -7.17
C VAL A 240 8.81 -13.11 -6.21
N VAL A 241 8.57 -13.03 -4.90
CA VAL A 241 9.60 -13.17 -3.86
C VAL A 241 9.67 -14.63 -3.44
N THR A 242 10.41 -15.43 -4.21
CA THR A 242 10.58 -16.88 -3.98
C THR A 242 11.90 -17.27 -3.31
N GLU A 243 12.82 -16.32 -3.18
CA GLU A 243 14.14 -16.52 -2.56
C GLU A 243 14.10 -16.03 -1.09
N ASP A 244 14.65 -16.83 -0.18
CA ASP A 244 14.83 -16.49 1.23
C ASP A 244 16.26 -15.98 1.44
N ASP A 245 16.52 -14.74 0.99
CA ASP A 245 17.78 -14.03 1.18
C ASP A 245 17.54 -12.69 1.90
N PRO A 246 18.13 -12.46 3.09
CA PRO A 246 18.01 -11.21 3.82
C PRO A 246 19.07 -10.14 3.46
N GLN A 247 19.95 -10.38 2.47
CA GLN A 247 21.06 -9.47 2.10
C GLN A 247 20.66 -8.31 1.16
#